data_AF-A0AAJ1HSK2-F1
#
_entry.id   AF-A0AAJ1HSK2-F1
#
_cell.length_a   1.000
_cell.length_b   1.000
_cell.length_c   1.000
_cell.angle_alpha   90.00
_cell.angle_beta   90.00
_cell.angle_gamma   90.00
#
_symmetry.space_group_name_H-M   'P 1'
#
loop_
_entity.id
_entity.type
_entity.pdbx_description
1 polymer ?
#
loop_
_entity_poly.entity_id
_entity_poly.type
_entity_poly.pdbx_seq_one_letter_code
_entity_poly.pdbx_strand_id
1 'polypeptide(L)'
;MIAQIQHFLVSQQIFTLFICLAIGYVLGNIRLFGSSFTLGSTVGTLAVALVIGQAGSFPRDKMLGTIFFGAFMFSIGYRIGPSFLVSMKLFGGRMIAVSLFWLLAAFFTAWGCFVLFHIGPGVAAGTIAGSLTQSATVASSLQALENLPIGKSVRLSYEAQLPVAYALTYVFGTLGVIILLRDAAPRLLKIDVARQGDRMARKYHFHAPDPDPTWRRTYRLSVKSPLVGKKIREVNEFFDLRLIALAAFHQDRMTDKLEYVLQPGDRLTLIGYALHFDDLTGVAGLTEVLTPTNAPRERKFVLGKNFNPSDLARIRQNGVFVNIHDPLSGQEHLINQLKPGDVISLTGNTSKSAPLLKKIGRWHTSEQAINYTVFSLGIAGASLLGLAGFKLNGMPLQLGNGTAALIMGLLLSNWIDRHRDYHSIPPTVTSFWQSFGLTVFVGSVGLESAQAFTGAIKSLGLGILLIGAIVSVAPHLLTLLFGRFVLHVEPLALLGALCGSGTVAAAMNDLAEQAGLEGGAYIASAFTPAFVVGNIGITLLGPLFVAVLS
;
A
#
# COMPACT_ATOMS: atom_id res chain seq x y z
N MET A 1 -33.44 -4.15 -32.39
CA MET A 1 -32.37 -4.78 -31.61
C MET A 1 -31.37 -3.77 -31.04
N ILE A 2 -30.59 -3.01 -31.84
CA ILE A 2 -29.58 -2.05 -31.31
C ILE A 2 -30.19 -0.99 -30.36
N ALA A 3 -31.31 -0.36 -30.76
CA ALA A 3 -31.99 0.62 -29.91
C ALA A 3 -32.53 0.03 -28.59
N GLN A 4 -32.96 -1.23 -28.59
CA GLN A 4 -33.39 -1.93 -27.37
C GLN A 4 -32.21 -2.20 -26.43
N ILE A 5 -31.04 -2.56 -26.99
CA ILE A 5 -29.81 -2.73 -26.22
C ILE A 5 -29.36 -1.40 -25.63
N GLN A 6 -29.35 -0.31 -26.41
CA GLN A 6 -29.03 1.04 -25.92
C GLN A 6 -29.97 1.47 -24.78
N HIS A 7 -31.28 1.29 -24.96
CA HIS A 7 -32.27 1.60 -23.94
C HIS A 7 -32.05 0.77 -22.67
N PHE A 8 -31.78 -0.54 -22.81
CA PHE A 8 -31.46 -1.41 -21.67
C PHE A 8 -30.22 -0.94 -20.92
N LEU A 9 -29.12 -0.62 -21.63
CA LEU A 9 -27.88 -0.13 -21.02
C LEU A 9 -28.12 1.14 -20.20
N VAL A 10 -28.84 2.11 -20.76
CA VAL A 10 -29.13 3.39 -20.07
C VAL A 10 -30.06 3.19 -18.88
N SER A 11 -31.07 2.33 -19.01
CA SER A 11 -32.04 2.04 -17.93
C SER A 11 -31.43 1.21 -16.81
N GLN A 12 -30.50 0.30 -17.12
CA GLN A 12 -29.84 -0.58 -16.17
C GLN A 12 -28.39 -0.13 -15.94
N GLN A 13 -28.24 1.03 -15.30
CA GLN A 13 -26.92 1.64 -15.05
C GLN A 13 -25.98 0.73 -14.24
N ILE A 14 -26.53 -0.06 -13.30
CA ILE A 14 -25.74 -1.03 -12.53
C ILE A 14 -25.12 -2.06 -13.47
N PHE A 15 -25.91 -2.64 -14.37
CA PHE A 15 -25.40 -3.57 -15.38
C PHE A 15 -24.31 -2.91 -16.24
N THR A 16 -24.58 -1.70 -16.74
CA THR A 16 -23.66 -0.99 -17.62
C THR A 16 -22.35 -0.63 -16.93
N LEU A 17 -22.40 -0.20 -15.67
CA LEU A 17 -21.21 0.06 -14.87
C LEU A 17 -20.41 -1.23 -14.68
N PHE A 18 -21.03 -2.31 -14.22
CA PHE A 18 -20.32 -3.56 -13.94
C PHE A 18 -19.75 -4.24 -15.18
N ILE A 19 -20.40 -4.11 -16.36
CA ILE A 19 -19.80 -4.59 -17.62
C ILE A 19 -18.62 -3.73 -18.05
N CYS A 20 -18.66 -2.41 -17.84
CA CYS A 20 -17.51 -1.53 -18.07
C CYS A 20 -16.35 -1.90 -17.16
N LEU A 21 -16.62 -2.23 -15.89
CA LEU A 21 -15.62 -2.73 -14.95
C LEU A 21 -15.03 -4.04 -15.46
N ALA A 22 -15.86 -5.06 -15.73
CA ALA A 22 -15.39 -6.38 -16.13
C ALA A 22 -14.48 -6.32 -17.37
N ILE A 23 -14.92 -5.66 -18.43
CA ILE A 23 -14.13 -5.49 -19.66
C ILE A 23 -12.90 -4.61 -19.39
N GLY A 24 -13.06 -3.54 -18.61
CA GLY A 24 -11.97 -2.61 -18.28
C GLY A 24 -10.84 -3.25 -17.47
N TYR A 25 -11.15 -4.14 -16.52
CA TYR A 25 -10.18 -4.93 -15.78
C TYR A 25 -9.40 -5.89 -16.70
N VAL A 26 -10.11 -6.54 -17.64
CA VAL A 26 -9.47 -7.41 -18.63
C VAL A 26 -8.53 -6.60 -19.50
N LEU A 27 -9.01 -5.53 -20.13
CA LEU A 27 -8.23 -4.69 -21.03
C LEU A 27 -7.06 -3.99 -20.33
N GLY A 28 -7.28 -3.51 -19.11
CA GLY A 28 -6.26 -2.83 -18.31
C GLY A 28 -5.11 -3.73 -17.89
N ASN A 29 -5.34 -5.05 -17.82
CA ASN A 29 -4.33 -6.05 -17.45
C ASN A 29 -3.59 -6.65 -18.66
N ILE A 30 -3.96 -6.28 -19.90
CA ILE A 30 -3.24 -6.71 -21.09
C ILE A 30 -1.84 -6.07 -21.09
N ARG A 31 -0.81 -6.90 -21.21
CA ARG A 31 0.58 -6.46 -21.34
C ARG A 31 0.82 -5.97 -22.77
N LEU A 32 1.31 -4.75 -22.92
CA LEU A 32 1.58 -4.15 -24.23
C LEU A 32 3.09 -4.09 -24.51
N PHE A 33 3.47 -4.15 -25.78
CA PHE A 33 4.84 -3.95 -26.27
C PHE A 33 5.92 -4.91 -25.71
N GLY A 34 5.58 -6.18 -25.43
CA GLY A 34 6.57 -7.18 -25.00
C GLY A 34 7.27 -6.89 -23.65
N SER A 35 6.78 -5.88 -22.92
CA SER A 35 7.34 -5.38 -21.66
C SER A 35 6.33 -5.57 -20.52
N SER A 36 6.77 -5.35 -19.28
CA SER A 36 5.95 -5.38 -18.06
C SER A 36 4.87 -4.28 -17.99
N PHE A 37 4.67 -3.49 -19.04
CA PHE A 37 3.73 -2.38 -19.07
C PHE A 37 2.28 -2.84 -19.23
N THR A 38 1.43 -2.45 -18.28
CA THR A 38 -0.03 -2.61 -18.32
C THR A 38 -0.69 -1.23 -18.27
N LEU A 39 -1.84 -1.09 -18.93
CA LEU A 39 -2.59 0.18 -18.94
C LEU A 39 -3.15 0.52 -17.55
N GLY A 40 -3.39 -0.52 -16.73
CA GLY A 40 -4.05 -0.42 -15.44
C GLY A 40 -5.57 -0.55 -15.57
N SER A 41 -6.20 -1.26 -14.62
CA SER A 41 -7.64 -1.53 -14.63
C SER A 41 -8.48 -0.26 -14.65
N THR A 42 -8.07 0.79 -13.91
CA THR A 42 -8.80 2.05 -13.84
C THR A 42 -8.84 2.79 -15.18
N VAL A 43 -7.73 2.82 -15.92
CA VAL A 43 -7.66 3.44 -17.26
C VAL A 43 -8.42 2.59 -18.27
N GLY A 44 -8.27 1.26 -18.21
CA GLY A 44 -9.04 0.33 -19.03
C GLY A 44 -10.54 0.52 -18.85
N THR A 45 -11.01 0.61 -17.60
CA THR A 45 -12.43 0.88 -17.29
C THR A 45 -12.87 2.26 -17.75
N LEU A 46 -12.04 3.30 -17.61
CA LEU A 46 -12.39 4.63 -18.15
C LEU A 46 -12.58 4.58 -19.67
N ALA A 47 -11.66 3.96 -20.40
CA ALA A 47 -11.75 3.85 -21.85
C ALA A 47 -13.01 3.11 -22.28
N VAL A 48 -13.32 1.98 -21.63
CA VAL A 48 -14.56 1.22 -21.90
C VAL A 48 -15.80 2.04 -21.56
N ALA A 49 -15.81 2.74 -20.42
CA ALA A 49 -16.90 3.59 -19.99
C ALA A 49 -17.16 4.74 -20.97
N LEU A 50 -16.11 5.36 -21.51
CA LEU A 50 -16.22 6.41 -22.52
C LEU A 50 -16.78 5.89 -23.85
N VAL A 51 -16.45 4.65 -24.23
CA VAL A 51 -16.97 4.00 -25.45
C VAL A 51 -18.42 3.55 -25.27
N ILE A 52 -18.73 2.78 -24.24
CA ILE A 52 -20.08 2.28 -23.96
C ILE A 52 -21.02 3.45 -23.64
N GLY A 53 -20.52 4.47 -22.95
CA GLY A 53 -21.26 5.67 -22.61
C GLY A 53 -21.69 6.50 -23.82
N GLN A 54 -21.14 6.28 -25.03
CA GLN A 54 -21.69 6.89 -26.25
C GLN A 54 -23.12 6.43 -26.56
N ALA A 55 -23.56 5.32 -25.98
CA ALA A 55 -24.90 4.76 -26.19
C ALA A 55 -26.04 5.62 -25.63
N GLY A 56 -25.76 6.55 -24.71
CA GLY A 56 -26.80 7.39 -24.11
C GLY A 56 -26.32 8.25 -22.95
N SER A 57 -27.27 8.85 -22.22
CA SER A 57 -26.97 9.69 -21.07
C SER A 57 -27.00 8.86 -19.79
N PHE A 58 -25.88 8.84 -19.05
CA PHE A 58 -25.72 8.08 -17.81
C PHE A 58 -25.56 9.05 -16.63
N PRO A 59 -26.65 9.53 -16.00
CA PRO A 59 -26.53 10.38 -14.82
C PRO A 59 -25.84 9.63 -13.68
N ARG A 60 -24.85 10.28 -13.05
CA ARG A 60 -24.09 9.71 -11.94
C ARG A 60 -24.81 9.89 -10.60
N ASP A 61 -24.80 8.85 -9.78
CA ASP A 61 -25.13 8.96 -8.36
C ASP A 61 -23.92 9.52 -7.57
N LYS A 62 -24.09 10.74 -7.04
CA LYS A 62 -23.05 11.45 -6.30
C LYS A 62 -22.69 10.79 -4.97
N MET A 63 -23.67 10.20 -4.29
CA MET A 63 -23.44 9.52 -3.01
C MET A 63 -22.60 8.26 -3.25
N LEU A 64 -22.97 7.47 -4.26
CA LEU A 64 -22.23 6.28 -4.66
C LEU A 64 -20.77 6.63 -4.98
N GLY A 65 -20.55 7.62 -5.84
CA GLY A 65 -19.20 8.08 -6.20
C GLY A 65 -18.38 8.53 -4.98
N THR A 66 -19.00 9.25 -4.04
CA THR A 66 -18.35 9.72 -2.81
C THR A 66 -17.95 8.57 -1.89
N ILE A 67 -18.81 7.56 -1.72
CA ILE A 67 -18.53 6.39 -0.85
C ILE A 67 -17.33 5.60 -1.39
N PHE A 68 -17.35 5.23 -2.67
CA PHE A 68 -16.28 4.43 -3.26
C PHE A 68 -14.96 5.19 -3.34
N PHE A 69 -15.00 6.48 -3.66
CA PHE A 69 -13.82 7.34 -3.66
C PHE A 69 -13.26 7.56 -2.24
N GLY A 70 -14.13 7.80 -1.26
CA GLY A 70 -13.74 7.93 0.15
C GLY A 70 -13.11 6.65 0.67
N ALA A 71 -13.67 5.48 0.36
CA ALA A 71 -13.11 4.18 0.71
C ALA A 71 -11.73 3.93 0.08
N PHE A 72 -11.56 4.30 -1.19
CA PHE A 72 -10.28 4.28 -1.90
C PHE A 72 -9.23 5.14 -1.17
N MET A 73 -9.53 6.43 -0.94
CA MET A 73 -8.60 7.37 -0.31
C MET A 73 -8.28 7.02 1.14
N PHE A 74 -9.29 6.61 1.90
CA PHE A 74 -9.12 6.08 3.25
C PHE A 74 -8.17 4.89 3.27
N SER A 75 -8.33 3.94 2.35
CA SER A 75 -7.49 2.75 2.27
C SER A 75 -6.05 3.08 1.90
N ILE A 76 -5.81 4.10 1.06
CA ILE A 76 -4.47 4.67 0.83
C ILE A 76 -3.86 5.18 2.13
N GLY A 77 -4.55 6.10 2.81
CA GLY A 77 -4.06 6.67 4.06
C GLY A 77 -3.79 5.60 5.12
N TYR A 78 -4.70 4.63 5.22
CA TYR A 78 -4.63 3.57 6.21
C TYR A 78 -3.45 2.62 5.98
N ARG A 79 -3.13 2.27 4.72
CA ARG A 79 -1.96 1.41 4.44
C ARG A 79 -0.62 2.10 4.71
N ILE A 80 -0.57 3.42 4.52
CA ILE A 80 0.70 4.17 4.51
C ILE A 80 1.08 4.71 5.90
N GLY A 81 0.11 4.85 6.81
CA GLY A 81 0.30 5.37 8.18
C GLY A 81 1.54 4.86 8.92
N PRO A 82 1.69 3.55 9.15
CA PRO A 82 2.76 3.02 9.98
C PRO A 82 4.14 3.28 9.36
N SER A 83 4.26 3.05 8.05
CA SER A 83 5.48 3.30 7.29
C SER A 83 5.85 4.79 7.25
N PHE A 84 4.87 5.69 7.27
CA PHE A 84 5.10 7.14 7.23
C PHE A 84 5.91 7.60 8.44
N LEU A 85 5.52 7.19 9.66
CA LEU A 85 6.22 7.59 10.88
C LEU A 85 7.64 7.02 10.97
N VAL A 86 7.84 5.77 10.51
CA VAL A 86 9.16 5.14 10.44
C VAL A 86 10.06 5.90 9.47
N SER A 87 9.53 6.22 8.28
CA SER A 87 10.25 6.95 7.24
C SER A 87 10.63 8.36 7.66
N MET A 88 9.75 9.05 8.39
CA MET A 88 10.03 10.38 8.96
C MET A 88 11.20 10.36 9.94
N LYS A 89 11.40 9.27 10.70
CA LYS A 89 12.56 9.12 11.59
C LYS A 89 13.85 8.88 10.81
N LEU A 90 13.79 8.16 9.67
CA LEU A 90 14.94 7.83 8.83
C LEU A 90 15.46 9.03 8.03
N PHE A 91 14.56 9.77 7.36
CA PHE A 91 14.96 10.84 6.43
C PHE A 91 14.68 12.26 6.94
N GLY A 92 14.02 12.39 8.10
CA GLY A 92 13.60 13.68 8.64
C GLY A 92 12.64 14.42 7.71
N GLY A 93 12.63 15.76 7.81
CA GLY A 93 11.81 16.63 6.96
C GLY A 93 12.29 16.76 5.51
N ARG A 94 13.39 16.13 5.11
CA ARG A 94 13.96 16.30 3.76
C ARG A 94 13.05 15.75 2.67
N MET A 95 12.42 14.60 2.89
CA MET A 95 11.47 14.03 1.91
C MET A 95 10.26 14.94 1.73
N ILE A 96 9.76 15.52 2.83
CA ILE A 96 8.68 16.51 2.77
C ILE A 96 9.12 17.73 1.96
N ALA A 97 10.33 18.25 2.20
CA ALA A 97 10.86 19.40 1.45
C ALA A 97 10.99 19.12 -0.06
N VAL A 98 11.46 17.92 -0.44
CA VAL A 98 11.50 17.46 -1.84
C VAL A 98 10.10 17.49 -2.45
N SER A 99 9.10 16.92 -1.76
CA SER A 99 7.73 16.84 -2.27
C SER A 99 7.02 18.18 -2.32
N LEU A 100 7.23 19.06 -1.33
CA LEU A 100 6.69 20.41 -1.37
C LEU A 100 7.29 21.22 -2.52
N PHE A 101 8.60 21.11 -2.75
CA PHE A 101 9.22 21.73 -3.92
C PHE A 101 8.67 21.16 -5.23
N TRP A 102 8.49 19.84 -5.30
CA TRP A 102 7.89 19.19 -6.45
C TRP A 102 6.48 19.71 -6.73
N LEU A 103 5.64 19.88 -5.70
CA LEU A 103 4.29 20.44 -5.84
C LEU A 103 4.31 21.88 -6.34
N LEU A 104 5.25 22.70 -5.85
CA LEU A 104 5.43 24.07 -6.34
C LEU A 104 5.89 24.06 -7.80
N ALA A 105 6.87 23.22 -8.16
CA ALA A 105 7.34 23.07 -9.53
C ALA A 105 6.20 22.62 -10.46
N ALA A 106 5.36 21.68 -10.02
CA ALA A 106 4.17 21.24 -10.73
C ALA A 106 3.15 22.36 -10.92
N PHE A 107 2.85 23.10 -9.85
CA PHE A 107 1.95 24.25 -9.91
C PHE A 107 2.46 25.31 -10.89
N PHE A 108 3.70 25.79 -10.77
CA PHE A 108 4.22 26.85 -11.63
C PHE A 108 4.39 26.40 -13.08
N THR A 109 4.81 25.16 -13.32
CA THR A 109 4.88 24.60 -14.68
C THR A 109 3.51 24.57 -15.32
N ALA A 110 2.51 24.01 -14.63
CA ALA A 110 1.16 23.90 -15.14
C ALA A 110 0.50 25.28 -15.31
N TRP A 111 0.64 26.18 -14.32
CA TRP A 111 0.13 27.54 -14.41
C TRP A 111 0.71 28.30 -15.60
N GLY A 112 2.03 28.22 -15.81
CA GLY A 112 2.68 28.83 -16.98
C GLY A 112 2.11 28.30 -18.30
N CYS A 113 1.94 26.98 -18.43
CA CYS A 113 1.30 26.38 -19.61
C CYS A 113 -0.16 26.82 -19.77
N PHE A 114 -0.96 26.81 -18.69
CA PHE A 114 -2.38 27.13 -18.76
C PHE A 114 -2.62 28.58 -19.12
N VAL A 115 -1.80 29.50 -18.62
CA VAL A 115 -1.87 30.92 -18.99
C VAL A 115 -1.43 31.11 -20.44
N LEU A 116 -0.31 30.51 -20.86
CA LEU A 116 0.25 30.67 -22.21
C LEU A 116 -0.67 30.12 -23.30
N PHE A 117 -1.34 29.00 -23.04
CA PHE A 117 -2.22 28.32 -24.00
C PHE A 117 -3.71 28.59 -23.74
N HIS A 118 -4.05 29.52 -22.84
CA HIS A 118 -5.42 29.89 -22.50
C HIS A 118 -6.33 28.70 -22.14
N ILE A 119 -5.82 27.81 -21.28
CA ILE A 119 -6.51 26.59 -20.86
C ILE A 119 -7.55 26.91 -19.78
N GLY A 120 -8.80 26.51 -20.01
CA GLY A 120 -9.91 26.72 -19.07
C GLY A 120 -9.94 25.72 -17.89
N PRO A 121 -10.78 25.99 -16.86
CA PRO A 121 -10.81 25.25 -15.59
C PRO A 121 -10.96 23.72 -15.71
N GLY A 122 -11.92 23.25 -16.51
CA GLY A 122 -12.18 21.82 -16.68
C GLY A 122 -11.00 21.07 -17.29
N VAL A 123 -10.43 21.65 -18.37
CA VAL A 123 -9.26 21.10 -19.06
C VAL A 123 -8.02 21.14 -18.17
N ALA A 124 -7.78 22.25 -17.46
CA ALA A 124 -6.66 22.41 -16.55
C ALA A 124 -6.70 21.36 -15.45
N ALA A 125 -7.84 21.21 -14.77
CA ALA A 125 -8.04 20.21 -13.72
C ALA A 125 -7.81 18.77 -14.24
N GLY A 126 -8.35 18.46 -15.43
CA GLY A 126 -8.15 17.16 -16.06
C GLY A 126 -6.69 16.91 -16.43
N THR A 127 -6.00 17.93 -16.93
CA THR A 127 -4.58 17.86 -17.28
C THR A 127 -3.70 17.62 -16.06
N ILE A 128 -3.97 18.29 -14.94
CA ILE A 128 -3.28 18.03 -13.67
C ILE A 128 -3.52 16.59 -13.23
N ALA A 129 -4.78 16.15 -13.22
CA ALA A 129 -5.15 14.81 -12.80
C ALA A 129 -4.47 13.72 -13.65
N GLY A 130 -4.44 13.90 -14.97
CA GLY A 130 -3.87 12.93 -15.90
C GLY A 130 -2.34 12.97 -15.91
N SER A 131 -1.75 14.14 -16.17
CA SER A 131 -0.30 14.31 -16.30
C SER A 131 0.46 14.00 -15.01
N LEU A 132 -0.15 14.24 -13.85
CA LEU A 132 0.44 13.93 -12.55
C LEU A 132 -0.08 12.60 -11.98
N THR A 133 -0.81 11.81 -12.78
CA THR A 133 -1.30 10.47 -12.47
C THR A 133 -2.13 10.34 -11.19
N GLN A 134 -2.80 11.43 -10.79
CA GLN A 134 -3.60 11.47 -9.57
C GLN A 134 -5.09 11.51 -9.89
N SER A 135 -5.70 10.32 -9.96
CA SER A 135 -7.14 10.18 -10.20
C SER A 135 -8.00 10.82 -9.12
N ALA A 136 -7.50 10.93 -7.88
CA ALA A 136 -8.23 11.60 -6.80
C ALA A 136 -8.53 13.07 -7.09
N THR A 137 -7.68 13.71 -7.90
CA THR A 137 -7.85 15.09 -8.37
C THR A 137 -9.12 15.24 -9.21
N VAL A 138 -9.55 14.20 -9.92
CA VAL A 138 -10.80 14.23 -10.71
C VAL A 138 -11.99 14.48 -9.79
N ALA A 139 -12.07 13.73 -8.69
CA ALA A 139 -13.17 13.84 -7.73
C ALA A 139 -13.22 15.21 -7.04
N SER A 140 -12.08 15.67 -6.51
CA SER A 140 -11.98 16.95 -5.81
C SER A 140 -12.28 18.12 -6.76
N SER A 141 -11.80 18.06 -7.99
CA SER A 141 -12.04 19.11 -8.99
C SER A 141 -13.49 19.15 -9.46
N LEU A 142 -14.15 18.00 -9.64
CA LEU A 142 -15.59 17.97 -9.93
C LEU A 142 -16.39 18.64 -8.79
N GLN A 143 -16.04 18.39 -7.53
CA GLN A 143 -16.65 19.07 -6.38
C GLN A 143 -16.42 20.59 -6.42
N ALA A 144 -15.22 21.03 -6.80
CA ALA A 144 -14.91 22.46 -6.95
C ALA A 144 -15.71 23.11 -8.11
N LEU A 145 -15.84 22.42 -9.24
CA LEU A 145 -16.64 22.86 -10.39
C LEU A 145 -18.13 23.00 -10.04
N GLU A 146 -18.67 22.09 -9.23
CA GLU A 146 -20.05 22.16 -8.73
C GLU A 146 -20.31 23.43 -7.91
N ASN A 147 -19.31 23.91 -7.17
CA ASN A 147 -19.38 25.09 -6.30
C ASN A 147 -19.07 26.40 -7.02
N LEU A 148 -18.72 26.37 -8.32
CA LEU A 148 -18.49 27.59 -9.09
C LEU A 148 -19.78 28.40 -9.26
N PRO A 149 -19.77 29.73 -9.05
CA PRO A 149 -20.92 30.61 -9.29
C PRO A 149 -21.09 30.92 -10.79
N ILE A 150 -21.17 29.89 -11.63
CA ILE A 150 -21.32 29.97 -13.09
C ILE A 150 -22.63 29.35 -13.57
N GLY A 151 -23.03 29.67 -14.81
CA GLY A 151 -24.22 29.10 -15.44
C GLY A 151 -24.13 27.57 -15.61
N LYS A 152 -25.27 26.89 -15.50
CA LYS A 152 -25.37 25.42 -15.57
C LYS A 152 -24.76 24.83 -16.85
N SER A 153 -24.93 25.49 -17.99
CA SER A 153 -24.37 25.04 -19.27
C SER A 153 -22.84 25.07 -19.30
N VAL A 154 -22.22 26.14 -18.77
CA VAL A 154 -20.76 26.27 -18.70
C VAL A 154 -20.19 25.24 -17.74
N ARG A 155 -20.84 25.04 -16.59
CA ARG A 155 -20.44 24.02 -15.61
C ARG A 155 -20.42 22.62 -16.22
N LEU A 156 -21.51 22.21 -16.88
CA LEU A 156 -21.60 20.92 -17.55
C LEU A 156 -20.50 20.74 -18.61
N SER A 157 -20.10 21.82 -19.29
CA SER A 157 -18.99 21.79 -20.24
C SER A 157 -17.65 21.52 -19.55
N TYR A 158 -17.36 22.19 -18.43
CA TYR A 158 -16.11 21.96 -17.67
C TYR A 158 -16.06 20.56 -17.04
N GLU A 159 -17.17 20.11 -16.46
CA GLU A 159 -17.29 18.76 -15.89
C GLU A 159 -17.07 17.66 -16.95
N ALA A 160 -17.55 17.89 -18.17
CA ALA A 160 -17.33 16.99 -19.31
C ALA A 160 -15.88 17.01 -19.84
N GLN A 161 -15.23 18.17 -19.89
CA GLN A 161 -13.86 18.31 -20.40
C GLN A 161 -12.83 17.62 -19.49
N LEU A 162 -13.09 17.59 -18.19
CA LEU A 162 -12.12 17.15 -17.20
C LEU A 162 -11.72 15.67 -17.37
N PRO A 163 -12.65 14.69 -17.42
CA PRO A 163 -12.29 13.28 -17.62
C PRO A 163 -11.60 13.02 -18.97
N VAL A 164 -11.91 13.84 -20.00
CA VAL A 164 -11.28 13.77 -21.32
C VAL A 164 -9.81 14.17 -21.23
N ALA A 165 -9.52 15.34 -20.67
CA ALA A 165 -8.16 15.83 -20.51
C ALA A 165 -7.34 14.90 -19.59
N TYR A 166 -7.96 14.34 -18.55
CA TYR A 166 -7.37 13.29 -17.73
C TYR A 166 -6.93 12.08 -18.58
N ALA A 167 -7.84 11.51 -19.38
CA ALA A 167 -7.53 10.34 -20.20
C ALA A 167 -6.41 10.61 -21.22
N LEU A 168 -6.46 11.78 -21.89
CA LEU A 168 -5.48 12.13 -22.93
C LEU A 168 -4.07 12.37 -22.37
N THR A 169 -3.96 12.96 -21.18
CA THR A 169 -2.65 13.32 -20.60
C THR A 169 -2.05 12.25 -19.69
N TYR A 170 -2.85 11.26 -19.25
CA TYR A 170 -2.41 10.16 -18.39
C TYR A 170 -1.24 9.34 -18.96
N VAL A 171 -1.20 9.16 -20.29
CA VAL A 171 -0.14 8.38 -20.96
C VAL A 171 1.25 8.96 -20.70
N PHE A 172 1.37 10.30 -20.68
CA PHE A 172 2.64 10.98 -20.42
C PHE A 172 3.02 10.93 -18.94
N GLY A 173 2.03 11.12 -18.06
CA GLY A 173 2.21 10.98 -16.62
C GLY A 173 2.69 9.58 -16.21
N THR A 174 2.30 8.55 -16.96
CA THR A 174 2.70 7.18 -16.68
C THR A 174 3.97 6.80 -17.44
N LEU A 175 3.90 6.65 -18.77
CA LEU A 175 5.01 6.13 -19.56
C LEU A 175 6.21 7.09 -19.58
N GLY A 176 5.95 8.38 -19.77
CA GLY A 176 7.00 9.41 -19.84
C GLY A 176 7.78 9.51 -18.52
N VAL A 177 7.06 9.52 -17.40
CA VAL A 177 7.68 9.62 -16.07
C VAL A 177 8.35 8.31 -15.66
N ILE A 178 7.82 7.14 -16.01
CA ILE A 178 8.51 5.86 -15.78
C ILE A 178 9.87 5.85 -16.48
N ILE A 179 9.92 6.20 -17.77
CA ILE A 179 11.19 6.27 -18.52
C ILE A 179 12.13 7.29 -17.87
N LEU A 180 11.61 8.45 -17.47
CA LEU A 180 12.39 9.48 -16.81
C LEU A 180 13.00 8.98 -15.49
N LEU A 181 12.19 8.43 -14.58
CA LEU A 181 12.63 8.09 -13.22
C LEU A 181 13.40 6.76 -13.16
N ARG A 182 13.02 5.77 -13.96
CA ARG A 182 13.67 4.46 -14.00
C ARG A 182 14.94 4.48 -14.84
N ASP A 183 14.92 5.13 -16.00
CA ASP A 183 16.02 4.99 -16.98
C ASP A 183 16.91 6.24 -17.02
N ALA A 184 16.32 7.44 -17.11
CA ALA A 184 17.10 8.66 -17.30
C ALA A 184 17.69 9.22 -15.99
N ALA A 185 16.90 9.25 -14.91
CA ALA A 185 17.30 9.86 -13.65
C ALA A 185 18.49 9.14 -12.98
N PRO A 186 18.58 7.79 -12.93
CA PRO A 186 19.77 7.12 -12.39
C PRO A 186 21.03 7.43 -13.20
N ARG A 187 20.90 7.55 -14.53
CA ARG A 187 22.00 7.94 -15.43
C ARG A 187 22.44 9.39 -15.17
N LEU A 188 21.49 10.31 -14.99
CA LEU A 188 21.78 11.71 -14.64
C LEU A 188 22.45 11.84 -13.26
N LEU A 189 22.03 11.00 -12.31
CA LEU A 189 22.64 10.91 -10.98
C LEU A 189 23.96 10.14 -10.96
N LYS A 190 24.33 9.49 -12.06
CA LYS A 190 25.52 8.64 -12.22
C LYS A 190 25.57 7.51 -11.18
N ILE A 191 24.44 6.85 -10.95
CA ILE A 191 24.34 5.70 -10.04
C ILE A 191 23.97 4.41 -10.78
N ASP A 192 24.48 3.31 -10.27
CA ASP A 192 23.97 1.96 -10.54
C ASP A 192 23.00 1.62 -9.40
N VAL A 193 21.72 1.38 -9.74
CA VAL A 193 20.63 1.22 -8.76
C VAL A 193 20.87 0.01 -7.85
N ALA A 194 21.33 -1.12 -8.40
CA ALA A 194 21.61 -2.34 -7.65
C ALA A 194 22.75 -2.12 -6.65
N ARG A 195 23.90 -1.62 -7.12
CA ARG A 195 25.06 -1.36 -6.27
C ARG A 195 24.79 -0.31 -5.20
N GLN A 196 24.03 0.74 -5.54
CA GLN A 196 23.67 1.78 -4.59
C GLN A 196 22.65 1.24 -3.56
N GLY A 197 21.75 0.36 -3.99
CA GLY A 197 20.81 -0.39 -3.13
C GLY A 197 21.55 -1.16 -2.04
N ASP A 198 22.46 -2.04 -2.43
CA ASP A 198 23.29 -2.83 -1.50
C ASP A 198 24.07 -1.93 -0.53
N ARG A 199 24.65 -0.84 -1.04
CA ARG A 199 25.42 0.09 -0.22
C ARG A 199 24.55 0.79 0.82
N MET A 200 23.37 1.26 0.44
CA MET A 200 22.47 1.97 1.36
C MET A 200 21.81 1.02 2.34
N ALA A 201 21.43 -0.18 1.90
CA ALA A 201 20.92 -1.22 2.79
C ALA A 201 21.89 -1.53 3.93
N ARG A 202 23.18 -1.77 3.61
CA ARG A 202 24.22 -2.00 4.62
C ARG A 202 24.46 -0.80 5.52
N LYS A 203 24.46 0.41 4.97
CA LYS A 203 24.70 1.65 5.73
C LYS A 203 23.60 1.92 6.76
N TYR A 204 22.36 1.61 6.42
CA TYR A 204 21.18 1.89 7.25
C TYR A 204 20.60 0.64 7.93
N HIS A 205 21.30 -0.49 7.86
CA HIS A 205 20.89 -1.77 8.46
C HIS A 205 19.50 -2.23 8.01
N PHE A 206 19.18 -2.04 6.73
CA PHE A 206 18.03 -2.72 6.12
C PHE A 206 18.44 -4.16 5.87
N HIS A 207 17.73 -5.09 6.49
CA HIS A 207 17.85 -6.51 6.24
C HIS A 207 16.62 -6.97 5.48
N ALA A 208 16.81 -7.88 4.51
CA ALA A 208 15.69 -8.49 3.85
C ALA A 208 14.82 -9.16 4.91
N PRO A 209 13.49 -9.01 4.88
CA PRO A 209 12.64 -9.83 5.72
C PRO A 209 12.94 -11.29 5.39
N ASP A 210 13.53 -12.03 6.32
CA ASP A 210 13.51 -13.49 6.24
C ASP A 210 12.07 -13.89 6.61
N PRO A 211 11.24 -14.31 5.65
CA PRO A 211 9.82 -14.52 5.92
C PRO A 211 9.58 -15.69 6.87
N ASP A 212 10.56 -16.57 7.06
CA ASP A 212 10.46 -17.67 8.02
C ASP A 212 11.86 -18.15 8.44
N PRO A 213 12.57 -17.38 9.30
CA PRO A 213 13.85 -17.83 9.83
C PRO A 213 13.65 -19.07 10.71
N THR A 214 12.41 -19.46 10.99
CA THR A 214 12.05 -20.62 11.79
C THR A 214 11.59 -21.77 10.92
N TRP A 215 12.08 -22.96 11.20
CA TRP A 215 11.56 -24.18 10.62
C TRP A 215 10.73 -24.92 11.64
N ARG A 216 9.65 -25.53 11.16
CA ARG A 216 8.85 -26.48 11.90
C ARG A 216 8.83 -27.79 11.13
N ARG A 217 9.54 -28.79 11.63
CA ARG A 217 9.70 -30.10 10.98
C ARG A 217 9.34 -31.22 11.93
N THR A 218 8.96 -32.35 11.37
CA THR A 218 8.55 -33.53 12.15
C THR A 218 9.45 -34.69 11.82
N TYR A 219 9.94 -35.37 12.85
CA TYR A 219 10.84 -36.51 12.73
C TYR A 219 10.23 -37.75 13.35
N ARG A 220 10.22 -38.86 12.61
CA ARG A 220 9.93 -40.18 13.14
C ARG A 220 11.15 -40.70 13.89
N LEU A 221 10.95 -41.13 15.14
CA LEU A 221 12.00 -41.66 16.02
C LEU A 221 12.14 -43.16 15.79
N SER A 222 13.34 -43.63 15.42
CA SER A 222 13.67 -45.05 15.42
C SER A 222 14.10 -45.51 16.82
N VAL A 223 14.14 -46.83 17.03
CA VAL A 223 14.63 -47.45 18.28
C VAL A 223 16.06 -47.00 18.65
N LYS A 224 16.87 -46.61 17.65
CA LYS A 224 18.27 -46.18 17.85
C LYS A 224 18.41 -44.70 18.22
N SER A 225 17.31 -43.94 18.27
CA SER A 225 17.39 -42.51 18.52
C SER A 225 17.72 -42.22 19.99
N PRO A 226 18.67 -41.32 20.29
CA PRO A 226 18.98 -40.92 21.67
C PRO A 226 17.84 -40.10 22.32
N LEU A 227 16.81 -39.73 21.55
CA LEU A 227 15.63 -39.04 22.05
C LEU A 227 14.58 -40.02 22.62
N VAL A 228 14.62 -41.29 22.25
CA VAL A 228 13.71 -42.30 22.81
C VAL A 228 14.00 -42.50 24.30
N GLY A 229 12.94 -42.61 25.10
CA GLY A 229 13.02 -42.71 26.56
C GLY A 229 13.21 -41.38 27.28
N LYS A 230 13.48 -40.28 26.56
CA LYS A 230 13.49 -38.92 27.12
C LYS A 230 12.09 -38.35 27.20
N LYS A 231 11.87 -37.49 28.19
CA LYS A 231 10.68 -36.63 28.24
C LYS A 231 10.78 -35.51 27.21
N ILE A 232 9.65 -34.99 26.74
CA ILE A 232 9.63 -33.80 25.86
C ILE A 232 10.42 -32.62 26.47
N ARG A 233 10.32 -32.38 27.79
CA ARG A 233 11.13 -31.34 28.46
C ARG A 233 12.63 -31.59 28.31
N GLU A 234 13.07 -32.82 28.51
CA GLU A 234 14.49 -33.20 28.44
C GLU A 234 15.02 -33.09 27.02
N VAL A 235 14.18 -33.27 25.99
CA VAL A 235 14.56 -32.99 24.60
C VAL A 235 14.76 -31.50 24.37
N ASN A 236 13.91 -30.63 24.93
CA ASN A 236 14.10 -29.19 24.83
C ASN A 236 15.41 -28.76 25.50
N GLU A 237 15.74 -29.34 26.65
CA GLU A 237 17.00 -29.11 27.36
C GLU A 237 18.20 -29.65 26.58
N PHE A 238 18.06 -30.81 25.92
CA PHE A 238 19.09 -31.41 25.06
C PHE A 238 19.53 -30.47 23.92
N PHE A 239 18.63 -29.62 23.44
CA PHE A 239 18.92 -28.61 22.41
C PHE A 239 19.11 -27.19 22.96
N ASP A 240 19.38 -27.03 24.26
CA ASP A 240 19.54 -25.71 24.93
C ASP A 240 18.36 -24.75 24.67
N LEU A 241 17.15 -25.29 24.53
CA LEU A 241 15.93 -24.57 24.15
C LEU A 241 15.99 -23.89 22.76
N ARG A 242 17.04 -24.12 21.95
CA ARG A 242 17.16 -23.58 20.57
C ARG A 242 16.18 -24.28 19.62
N LEU A 243 15.97 -25.57 19.83
CA LEU A 243 14.86 -26.34 19.27
C LEU A 243 13.88 -26.70 20.39
N ILE A 244 12.59 -26.51 20.13
CA ILE A 244 11.51 -26.85 21.05
C ILE A 244 10.63 -27.93 20.42
N ALA A 245 10.47 -29.03 21.13
CA ALA A 245 9.49 -30.06 20.84
C ALA A 245 8.08 -29.55 21.19
N LEU A 246 7.32 -29.26 20.13
CA LEU A 246 5.95 -28.74 20.22
C LEU A 246 4.95 -29.83 20.58
N ALA A 247 5.13 -31.01 20.00
CA ALA A 247 4.22 -32.14 20.17
C ALA A 247 4.87 -33.45 19.73
N ALA A 248 4.54 -34.52 20.41
CA ALA A 248 4.76 -35.89 19.97
C ALA A 248 3.44 -36.50 19.46
N PHE A 249 3.54 -37.38 18.47
CA PHE A 249 2.42 -38.10 17.90
C PHE A 249 2.68 -39.60 17.98
N HIS A 250 1.96 -40.26 18.86
CA HIS A 250 1.99 -41.72 19.04
C HIS A 250 0.71 -42.31 18.45
N GLN A 251 0.83 -43.18 17.45
CA GLN A 251 -0.33 -43.77 16.75
C GLN A 251 -1.38 -42.72 16.34
N ASP A 252 -0.93 -41.64 15.69
CA ASP A 252 -1.72 -40.47 15.25
C ASP A 252 -2.37 -39.63 16.37
N ARG A 253 -2.20 -39.99 17.64
CA ARG A 253 -2.65 -39.18 18.78
C ARG A 253 -1.57 -38.18 19.18
N MET A 254 -1.95 -36.90 19.16
CA MET A 254 -1.07 -35.80 19.56
C MET A 254 -0.99 -35.66 21.08
N THR A 255 0.20 -35.38 21.60
CA THR A 255 0.43 -34.92 22.97
C THR A 255 1.48 -33.82 22.99
N ASP A 256 1.23 -32.77 23.76
CA ASP A 256 2.13 -31.64 24.01
C ASP A 256 2.59 -31.60 25.49
N LYS A 257 2.29 -32.67 26.24
CA LYS A 257 2.64 -32.78 27.65
C LYS A 257 4.15 -32.93 27.77
N LEU A 258 4.81 -31.95 28.37
CA LEU A 258 6.25 -31.95 28.64
C LEU A 258 6.78 -33.20 29.37
N GLU A 259 5.94 -33.87 30.15
CA GLU A 259 6.29 -35.08 30.91
C GLU A 259 6.12 -36.38 30.09
N TYR A 260 5.60 -36.29 28.87
CA TYR A 260 5.45 -37.45 28.00
C TYR A 260 6.82 -38.00 27.62
N VAL A 261 7.00 -39.31 27.82
CA VAL A 261 8.21 -40.05 27.49
C VAL A 261 8.11 -40.57 26.07
N LEU A 262 9.07 -40.21 25.23
CA LEU A 262 9.11 -40.56 23.82
C LEU A 262 9.36 -42.06 23.61
N GLN A 263 8.63 -42.65 22.68
CA GLN A 263 8.70 -44.06 22.33
C GLN A 263 9.22 -44.26 20.90
N PRO A 264 9.77 -45.44 20.58
CA PRO A 264 10.07 -45.79 19.20
C PRO A 264 8.82 -45.71 18.32
N GLY A 265 8.96 -45.12 17.13
CA GLY A 265 7.87 -44.93 16.18
C GLY A 265 7.11 -43.61 16.35
N ASP A 266 7.30 -42.89 17.45
CA ASP A 266 6.72 -41.56 17.65
C ASP A 266 7.18 -40.60 16.55
N ARG A 267 6.30 -39.68 16.18
CA ARG A 267 6.67 -38.52 15.38
C ARG A 267 6.78 -37.30 16.28
N LEU A 268 7.96 -36.71 16.36
CA LEU A 268 8.23 -35.53 17.17
C LEU A 268 8.28 -34.30 16.28
N THR A 269 7.45 -33.31 16.54
CA THR A 269 7.48 -32.01 15.84
C THR A 269 8.36 -31.03 16.61
N LEU A 270 9.43 -30.58 15.97
CA LEU A 270 10.38 -29.61 16.48
C LEU A 270 10.17 -28.26 15.78
N ILE A 271 10.38 -27.17 16.50
CA ILE A 271 10.47 -25.82 15.95
C ILE A 271 11.72 -25.12 16.47
N GLY A 272 12.32 -24.27 15.64
CA GLY A 272 13.46 -23.42 16.00
C GLY A 272 13.93 -22.61 14.81
N TYR A 273 14.99 -21.81 14.98
CA TYR A 273 15.62 -21.13 13.85
C TYR A 273 16.25 -22.14 12.89
N ALA A 274 16.17 -21.89 11.58
CA ALA A 274 16.61 -22.79 10.51
C ALA A 274 18.07 -23.24 10.70
N LEU A 275 18.94 -22.33 11.13
CA LEU A 275 20.35 -22.59 11.41
C LEU A 275 20.58 -23.63 12.53
N HIS A 276 19.60 -23.85 13.42
CA HIS A 276 19.67 -24.85 14.48
C HIS A 276 19.17 -26.22 14.04
N PHE A 277 18.58 -26.37 12.85
CA PHE A 277 18.19 -27.69 12.33
C PHE A 277 19.40 -28.49 11.85
N ASP A 278 20.53 -27.84 11.59
CA ASP A 278 21.79 -28.52 11.32
C ASP A 278 22.24 -29.38 12.51
N ASP A 279 21.88 -29.00 13.75
CA ASP A 279 22.14 -29.78 14.97
C ASP A 279 21.46 -31.16 14.94
N LEU A 280 20.42 -31.35 14.10
CA LEU A 280 19.71 -32.64 13.96
C LEU A 280 20.41 -33.61 13.00
N THR A 281 21.29 -33.14 12.11
CA THR A 281 21.95 -33.98 11.11
C THR A 281 22.83 -35.07 11.73
N GLY A 282 23.40 -34.81 12.91
CA GLY A 282 24.21 -35.76 13.67
C GLY A 282 23.42 -36.68 14.60
N VAL A 283 22.10 -36.49 14.75
CA VAL A 283 21.28 -37.29 15.66
C VAL A 283 20.83 -38.58 14.98
N ALA A 284 21.40 -39.70 15.41
CA ALA A 284 21.08 -41.01 14.87
C ALA A 284 19.58 -41.32 15.00
N GLY A 285 19.03 -42.00 13.99
CA GLY A 285 17.71 -42.60 14.08
C GLY A 285 16.52 -41.65 13.96
N LEU A 286 16.72 -40.45 13.42
CA LEU A 286 15.66 -39.52 13.01
C LEU A 286 15.36 -39.66 11.52
N THR A 287 14.08 -39.67 11.14
CA THR A 287 13.66 -39.62 9.73
C THR A 287 12.63 -38.52 9.57
N GLU A 288 12.90 -37.53 8.73
CA GLU A 288 11.97 -36.44 8.48
C GLU A 288 10.69 -36.98 7.79
N VAL A 289 9.54 -36.53 8.28
CA VAL A 289 8.21 -36.88 7.76
C VAL A 289 7.34 -35.62 7.68
N LEU A 290 6.25 -35.69 6.93
CA LEU A 290 5.30 -34.58 6.83
C LEU A 290 4.76 -34.16 8.20
N THR A 291 4.78 -32.85 8.45
CA THR A 291 4.26 -32.28 9.69
C THR A 291 2.73 -32.39 9.77
N PRO A 292 2.19 -32.98 10.83
CA PRO A 292 0.74 -33.08 11.01
C PRO A 292 0.04 -31.71 11.04
N THR A 293 -1.15 -31.62 10.44
CA THR A 293 -1.91 -30.36 10.30
C THR A 293 -2.38 -29.77 11.62
N ASN A 294 -2.54 -30.61 12.64
CA ASN A 294 -2.93 -30.28 14.01
C ASN A 294 -1.73 -29.90 14.90
N ALA A 295 -0.49 -29.92 14.40
CA ALA A 295 0.65 -29.43 15.16
C ALA A 295 0.50 -27.94 15.53
N PRO A 296 0.96 -27.51 16.73
CA PRO A 296 0.81 -26.13 17.19
C PRO A 296 1.34 -25.13 16.16
N ARG A 297 0.54 -24.11 15.88
CA ARG A 297 0.88 -23.04 14.92
C ARG A 297 1.38 -21.81 15.64
N GLU A 298 2.23 -21.07 14.94
CA GLU A 298 2.74 -19.80 15.41
C GLU A 298 1.61 -18.78 15.56
N ARG A 299 1.67 -18.01 16.65
CA ARG A 299 0.70 -16.96 16.97
C ARG A 299 1.44 -15.70 17.40
N LYS A 300 1.12 -14.59 16.75
CA LYS A 300 1.68 -13.27 17.05
C LYS A 300 1.19 -12.76 18.41
N PHE A 301 2.09 -12.16 19.19
CA PHE A 301 1.86 -11.67 20.54
C PHE A 301 2.51 -10.31 20.73
N VAL A 302 1.74 -9.35 21.23
CA VAL A 302 2.18 -7.96 21.45
C VAL A 302 2.62 -7.80 22.89
N LEU A 303 3.86 -7.36 23.10
CA LEU A 303 4.42 -7.12 24.42
C LEU A 303 3.78 -5.87 25.06
N GLY A 304 3.35 -6.01 26.31
CA GLY A 304 2.71 -4.95 27.10
C GLY A 304 3.69 -4.24 28.02
N LYS A 305 3.23 -3.17 28.69
CA LYS A 305 4.06 -2.33 29.58
C LYS A 305 4.71 -3.08 30.75
N ASN A 306 4.13 -4.20 31.17
CA ASN A 306 4.61 -5.02 32.29
C ASN A 306 5.57 -6.13 31.86
N PHE A 307 5.97 -6.16 30.58
CA PHE A 307 6.90 -7.13 30.05
C PHE A 307 8.30 -6.99 30.65
N ASN A 308 8.90 -8.11 31.07
CA ASN A 308 10.31 -8.23 31.37
C ASN A 308 10.94 -9.34 30.50
N PRO A 309 12.15 -9.14 29.92
CA PRO A 309 12.82 -10.17 29.12
C PRO A 309 12.94 -11.56 29.80
N SER A 310 13.08 -11.60 31.13
CA SER A 310 13.14 -12.85 31.90
C SER A 310 11.84 -13.68 31.85
N ASP A 311 10.70 -13.06 31.54
CA ASP A 311 9.42 -13.74 31.38
C ASP A 311 9.43 -14.66 30.15
N LEU A 312 10.17 -14.31 29.08
CA LEU A 312 10.29 -15.14 27.88
C LEU A 312 11.04 -16.45 28.18
N ALA A 313 12.04 -16.42 29.06
CA ALA A 313 12.74 -17.64 29.48
C ALA A 313 11.79 -18.62 30.18
N ARG A 314 10.90 -18.11 31.04
CA ARG A 314 9.86 -18.93 31.71
C ARG A 314 8.85 -19.50 30.72
N ILE A 315 8.49 -18.74 29.69
CA ILE A 315 7.62 -19.21 28.61
C ILE A 315 8.29 -20.35 27.83
N ARG A 316 9.58 -20.22 27.50
CA ARG A 316 10.37 -21.28 26.83
C ARG A 316 10.45 -22.57 27.65
N GLN A 317 10.67 -22.46 28.96
CA GLN A 317 10.68 -23.61 29.87
C GLN A 317 9.33 -24.36 29.91
N ASN A 318 8.23 -23.69 29.60
CA ASN A 318 6.91 -24.29 29.48
C ASN A 318 6.67 -24.98 28.12
N GLY A 319 7.69 -25.14 27.27
CA GLY A 319 7.58 -25.80 25.96
C GLY A 319 6.99 -24.92 24.87
N VAL A 320 7.04 -23.60 25.05
CA VAL A 320 6.59 -22.63 24.06
C VAL A 320 7.82 -22.04 23.38
N PHE A 321 7.92 -22.21 22.07
CA PHE A 321 8.93 -21.53 21.29
C PHE A 321 8.62 -20.04 21.22
N VAL A 322 9.64 -19.22 21.46
CA VAL A 322 9.56 -17.76 21.42
C VAL A 322 10.42 -17.28 20.27
N ASN A 323 9.77 -16.82 19.21
CA ASN A 323 10.42 -16.20 18.07
C ASN A 323 10.47 -14.68 18.31
N ILE A 324 11.69 -14.14 18.42
CA ILE A 324 11.95 -12.72 18.73
C ILE A 324 12.19 -11.87 17.48
N HIS A 325 12.20 -12.48 16.29
CA HIS A 325 12.18 -11.73 15.05
C HIS A 325 10.82 -11.07 14.90
N ASP A 326 10.80 -9.79 14.57
CA ASP A 326 9.55 -9.08 14.31
C ASP A 326 8.87 -9.72 13.09
N PRO A 327 7.71 -10.39 13.25
CA PRO A 327 7.05 -11.10 12.17
C PRO A 327 6.37 -10.15 11.16
N LEU A 328 6.50 -8.83 11.32
CA LEU A 328 6.00 -7.81 10.41
C LEU A 328 7.13 -7.14 9.62
N SER A 329 8.27 -6.86 10.25
CA SER A 329 9.40 -6.18 9.61
C SER A 329 10.56 -7.10 9.23
N GLY A 330 10.61 -8.31 9.81
CA GLY A 330 11.73 -9.24 9.65
C GLY A 330 13.00 -8.83 10.39
N GLN A 331 12.98 -7.72 11.15
CA GLN A 331 14.13 -7.31 11.96
C GLN A 331 14.34 -8.28 13.12
N GLU A 332 15.59 -8.71 13.29
CA GLU A 332 16.03 -9.43 14.49
C GLU A 332 16.16 -8.44 15.64
N HIS A 333 15.43 -8.68 16.72
CA HIS A 333 15.63 -7.99 17.98
C HIS A 333 16.32 -8.93 18.96
N LEU A 334 17.40 -8.47 19.60
CA LEU A 334 17.92 -9.18 20.75
C LEU A 334 16.88 -9.15 21.89
N ILE A 335 16.85 -10.19 22.71
CA ILE A 335 15.88 -10.31 23.84
C ILE A 335 15.91 -9.07 24.76
N ASN A 336 17.07 -8.45 24.96
CA ASN A 336 17.26 -7.25 25.78
C ASN A 336 16.87 -5.94 25.07
N GLN A 337 16.66 -5.95 23.76
CA GLN A 337 16.23 -4.80 22.96
C GLN A 337 14.70 -4.72 22.85
N LEU A 338 13.99 -5.81 23.17
CA LEU A 338 12.54 -5.88 23.14
C LEU A 338 11.90 -4.87 24.10
N LYS A 339 10.90 -4.14 23.59
CA LYS A 339 10.17 -3.08 24.29
C LYS A 339 8.66 -3.37 24.29
N PRO A 340 7.92 -2.79 25.24
CA PRO A 340 6.46 -2.73 25.15
C PRO A 340 6.01 -2.17 23.79
N GLY A 341 5.14 -2.90 23.10
CA GLY A 341 4.67 -2.62 21.74
C GLY A 341 5.26 -3.53 20.66
N ASP A 342 6.42 -4.15 20.93
CA ASP A 342 7.04 -5.08 19.98
C ASP A 342 6.18 -6.33 19.81
N VAL A 343 6.20 -6.88 18.59
CA VAL A 343 5.47 -8.09 18.23
C VAL A 343 6.48 -9.22 18.17
N ILE A 344 6.23 -10.24 18.98
CA ILE A 344 6.93 -11.52 18.92
C ILE A 344 5.96 -12.59 18.46
N SER A 345 6.49 -13.77 18.15
CA SER A 345 5.67 -14.93 17.83
C SER A 345 5.88 -16.06 18.84
N LEU A 346 4.78 -16.72 19.21
CA LEU A 346 4.76 -17.82 20.15
C LEU A 346 4.18 -19.07 19.51
N THR A 347 4.87 -20.21 19.64
CA THR A 347 4.41 -21.50 19.11
C THR A 347 4.45 -22.57 20.19
N GLY A 348 3.34 -23.27 20.39
CA GLY A 348 3.23 -24.36 21.38
C GLY A 348 2.04 -24.21 22.31
N ASN A 349 1.97 -25.05 23.33
CA ASN A 349 0.88 -25.01 24.31
C ASN A 349 1.10 -23.91 25.34
N THR A 350 0.34 -22.81 25.21
CA THR A 350 0.46 -21.66 26.10
C THR A 350 -0.37 -21.77 27.38
N SER A 351 -1.07 -22.88 27.64
CA SER A 351 -2.00 -23.01 28.77
C SER A 351 -1.31 -22.80 30.12
N LYS A 352 -0.10 -23.36 30.31
CA LYS A 352 0.71 -23.17 31.52
C LYS A 352 1.23 -21.74 31.67
N SER A 353 1.47 -21.07 30.55
CA SER A 353 1.94 -19.68 30.51
C SER A 353 0.81 -18.65 30.48
N ALA A 354 -0.46 -19.06 30.45
CA ALA A 354 -1.59 -18.15 30.24
C ALA A 354 -1.70 -17.01 31.27
N PRO A 355 -1.50 -17.24 32.59
CA PRO A 355 -1.51 -16.15 33.58
C PRO A 355 -0.39 -15.14 33.35
N LEU A 356 0.80 -15.63 32.98
CA LEU A 356 1.97 -14.80 32.69
C LEU A 356 1.74 -14.00 31.40
N LEU A 357 1.30 -14.65 30.33
CA LEU A 357 0.98 -14.01 29.05
C LEU A 357 -0.05 -12.89 29.22
N LYS A 358 -1.11 -13.12 30.01
CA LYS A 358 -2.12 -12.09 30.31
C LYS A 358 -1.53 -10.87 31.04
N LYS A 359 -0.47 -11.05 31.83
CA LYS A 359 0.22 -9.96 32.53
C LYS A 359 1.16 -9.18 31.60
N ILE A 360 1.93 -9.89 30.77
CA ILE A 360 3.04 -9.31 30.01
C ILE A 360 2.64 -8.79 28.62
N GLY A 361 1.40 -9.04 28.16
CA GLY A 361 0.99 -8.60 26.83
C GLY A 361 -0.40 -9.09 26.42
N ARG A 362 -0.66 -9.04 25.10
CA ARG A 362 -1.93 -9.46 24.50
C ARG A 362 -1.65 -10.19 23.18
N TRP A 363 -2.51 -11.14 22.84
CA TRP A 363 -2.47 -11.78 21.53
C TRP A 363 -2.72 -10.72 20.45
N HIS A 364 -1.89 -10.72 19.40
CA HIS A 364 -2.16 -9.90 18.24
C HIS A 364 -3.44 -10.42 17.59
N THR A 365 -4.31 -9.51 17.19
CA THR A 365 -5.58 -9.90 16.59
C THR A 365 -5.36 -10.50 15.20
N SER A 366 -6.24 -11.42 14.79
CA SER A 366 -6.10 -12.10 13.50
C SER A 366 -5.97 -11.10 12.36
N GLU A 367 -5.03 -11.32 11.45
CA GLU A 367 -4.90 -10.52 10.22
C GLU A 367 -6.13 -10.62 9.30
N GLN A 368 -7.04 -11.56 9.59
CA GLN A 368 -8.29 -11.74 8.87
C GLN A 368 -9.48 -11.06 9.57
N ALA A 369 -9.32 -10.60 10.82
CA ALA A 369 -10.39 -9.93 11.54
C ALA A 369 -10.56 -8.50 11.02
N ILE A 370 -11.70 -8.21 10.39
CA ILE A 370 -12.01 -6.88 9.84
C ILE A 370 -12.63 -6.01 10.94
N ASN A 371 -12.02 -4.86 11.22
CA ASN A 371 -12.63 -3.85 12.07
C ASN A 371 -13.57 -2.92 11.29
N TYR A 372 -14.82 -3.33 11.16
CA TYR A 372 -15.87 -2.55 10.47
C TYR A 372 -16.11 -1.19 11.13
N THR A 373 -15.99 -1.10 12.46
CA THR A 373 -16.20 0.14 13.21
C THR A 373 -15.16 1.20 12.84
N VAL A 374 -13.87 0.83 12.80
CA VAL A 374 -12.78 1.74 12.40
C VAL A 374 -12.96 2.23 10.98
N PHE A 375 -13.34 1.34 10.05
CA PHE A 375 -13.60 1.73 8.67
C PHE A 375 -14.78 2.72 8.58
N SER A 376 -15.94 2.39 9.16
CA SER A 376 -17.14 3.23 9.09
C SER A 376 -16.97 4.58 9.79
N LEU A 377 -16.38 4.60 10.99
CA LEU A 377 -16.06 5.86 11.69
C LEU A 377 -14.99 6.66 10.96
N GLY A 378 -14.05 5.99 10.29
CA GLY A 378 -13.05 6.63 9.44
C GLY A 378 -13.68 7.40 8.28
N ILE A 379 -14.61 6.79 7.55
CA ILE A 379 -15.34 7.44 6.45
C ILE A 379 -16.25 8.56 6.97
N ALA A 380 -16.98 8.33 8.07
CA ALA A 380 -17.83 9.36 8.66
C ALA A 380 -17.01 10.57 9.16
N GLY A 381 -15.91 10.31 9.85
CA GLY A 381 -14.97 11.35 10.32
C GLY A 381 -14.29 12.08 9.16
N ALA A 382 -14.02 11.40 8.06
CA ALA A 382 -13.48 12.01 6.85
C ALA A 382 -14.45 13.02 6.24
N SER A 383 -15.75 12.70 6.18
CA SER A 383 -16.77 13.64 5.72
C SER A 383 -16.85 14.89 6.61
N LEU A 384 -16.68 14.74 7.93
CA LEU A 384 -16.64 15.88 8.85
C LEU A 384 -15.38 16.73 8.64
N LEU A 385 -14.21 16.09 8.53
CA LEU A 385 -12.93 16.76 8.26
C LEU A 385 -12.92 17.43 6.89
N GLY A 386 -13.63 16.86 5.92
CA GLY A 386 -13.76 17.39 4.56
C GLY A 386 -14.37 18.79 4.51
N LEU A 387 -15.19 19.16 5.50
CA LEU A 387 -15.78 20.50 5.62
C LEU A 387 -14.74 21.58 5.99
N ALA A 388 -13.59 21.18 6.54
CA ALA A 388 -12.54 22.14 6.85
C ALA A 388 -11.91 22.68 5.55
N GLY A 389 -11.74 24.00 5.51
CA GLY A 389 -11.26 24.72 4.33
C GLY A 389 -11.34 26.22 4.53
N PHE A 390 -10.95 26.95 3.49
CA PHE A 390 -11.01 28.41 3.45
C PHE A 390 -11.73 28.85 2.17
N LYS A 391 -12.18 30.11 2.10
CA LYS A 391 -12.76 30.65 0.87
C LYS A 391 -11.66 31.30 0.02
N LEU A 392 -11.62 30.99 -1.27
CA LEU A 392 -10.77 31.63 -2.26
C LEU A 392 -11.65 32.13 -3.41
N ASN A 393 -11.57 33.43 -3.74
CA ASN A 393 -12.42 34.06 -4.77
C ASN A 393 -13.93 33.79 -4.59
N GLY A 394 -14.43 33.74 -3.35
CA GLY A 394 -15.83 33.44 -3.05
C GLY A 394 -16.23 31.96 -3.11
N MET A 395 -15.37 31.08 -3.65
CA MET A 395 -15.56 29.63 -3.64
C MET A 395 -15.03 29.01 -2.34
N PRO A 396 -15.78 28.13 -1.66
CA PRO A 396 -15.26 27.35 -0.55
C PRO A 396 -14.24 26.31 -1.06
N LEU A 397 -12.95 26.55 -0.82
CA LEU A 397 -11.87 25.60 -1.04
C LEU A 397 -11.76 24.69 0.19
N GLN A 398 -12.55 23.63 0.17
CA GLN A 398 -12.56 22.58 1.19
C GLN A 398 -11.46 21.55 0.93
N LEU A 399 -11.01 20.84 1.97
CA LEU A 399 -10.16 19.65 1.83
C LEU A 399 -10.77 18.62 0.86
N GLY A 400 -12.10 18.55 0.87
CA GLY A 400 -12.88 17.60 0.08
C GLY A 400 -12.83 16.19 0.67
N ASN A 401 -13.80 15.37 0.28
CA ASN A 401 -13.99 14.03 0.86
C ASN A 401 -12.78 13.11 0.62
N GLY A 402 -12.05 13.29 -0.48
CA GLY A 402 -10.88 12.46 -0.80
C GLY A 402 -9.69 12.73 0.11
N THR A 403 -9.22 13.96 0.15
CA THR A 403 -8.08 14.37 0.98
C THR A 403 -8.35 14.09 2.45
N ALA A 404 -9.56 14.42 2.93
CA ALA A 404 -9.96 14.16 4.29
C ALA A 404 -10.01 12.66 4.62
N ALA A 405 -10.46 11.82 3.68
CA ALA A 405 -10.46 10.37 3.86
C ALA A 405 -9.04 9.79 3.96
N LEU A 406 -8.10 10.27 3.14
CA LEU A 406 -6.70 9.88 3.25
C LEU A 406 -6.10 10.30 4.60
N ILE A 407 -6.33 11.54 5.03
CA ILE A 407 -5.84 12.03 6.34
C ILE A 407 -6.45 11.19 7.47
N MET A 408 -7.76 10.91 7.44
CA MET A 408 -8.39 10.05 8.45
C MET A 408 -7.86 8.62 8.43
N GLY A 409 -7.59 8.06 7.25
CA GLY A 409 -6.92 6.76 7.12
C GLY A 409 -5.55 6.77 7.79
N LEU A 410 -4.75 7.80 7.54
CA LEU A 410 -3.42 7.97 8.15
C LEU A 410 -3.50 8.06 9.68
N LEU A 411 -4.42 8.88 10.20
CA LEU A 411 -4.63 9.08 11.64
C LEU A 411 -5.08 7.78 12.33
N LEU A 412 -6.08 7.09 11.77
CA LEU A 412 -6.62 5.86 12.36
C LEU A 412 -5.64 4.70 12.24
N SER A 413 -4.87 4.61 11.15
CA SER A 413 -3.84 3.59 11.03
C SER A 413 -2.72 3.77 12.03
N ASN A 414 -2.26 5.00 12.26
CA ASN A 414 -1.29 5.29 13.31
C ASN A 414 -1.83 5.01 14.71
N TRP A 415 -3.13 5.23 14.94
CA TRP A 415 -3.76 4.87 16.19
C TRP A 415 -3.82 3.34 16.38
N ILE A 416 -4.19 2.59 15.33
CA ILE A 416 -4.19 1.12 15.34
C ILE A 416 -2.78 0.54 15.50
N ASP A 417 -1.77 1.10 14.83
CA ASP A 417 -0.38 0.64 14.96
C ASP A 417 0.17 0.83 16.38
N ARG A 418 -0.34 1.81 17.14
CA ARG A 418 -0.03 1.96 18.58
C ARG A 418 -0.84 1.03 19.49
N HIS A 419 -1.95 0.51 19.00
CA HIS A 419 -2.89 -0.37 19.72
C HIS A 419 -3.07 -1.68 18.95
N ARG A 420 -1.94 -2.38 18.70
CA ARG A 420 -1.89 -3.65 17.92
C ARG A 420 -2.69 -4.81 18.54
N ASP A 421 -3.32 -4.58 19.69
CA ASP A 421 -4.26 -5.46 20.36
C ASP A 421 -5.72 -5.28 19.92
N TYR A 422 -6.02 -4.25 19.11
CA TYR A 422 -7.32 -4.05 18.47
C TYR A 422 -7.33 -4.61 17.05
N HIS A 423 -8.50 -5.10 16.61
CA HIS A 423 -8.70 -5.51 15.21
C HIS A 423 -8.31 -4.36 14.28
N SER A 424 -7.51 -4.66 13.26
CA SER A 424 -7.13 -3.72 12.20
C SER A 424 -8.04 -3.90 10.97
N ILE A 425 -7.72 -3.19 9.89
CA ILE A 425 -8.31 -3.45 8.58
C ILE A 425 -7.28 -4.26 7.77
N PRO A 426 -7.60 -5.48 7.34
CA PRO A 426 -6.67 -6.33 6.62
C PRO A 426 -6.12 -5.66 5.34
N PRO A 427 -4.87 -5.95 4.95
CA PRO A 427 -4.31 -5.49 3.68
C PRO A 427 -5.13 -5.90 2.46
N THR A 428 -5.78 -7.07 2.50
CA THR A 428 -6.67 -7.56 1.43
C THR A 428 -7.89 -6.65 1.25
N VAL A 429 -8.48 -6.16 2.34
CA VAL A 429 -9.64 -5.26 2.32
C VAL A 429 -9.25 -3.88 1.82
N THR A 430 -8.15 -3.32 2.31
CA THR A 430 -7.66 -2.03 1.84
C THR A 430 -7.23 -2.08 0.38
N SER A 431 -6.60 -3.17 -0.07
CA SER A 431 -6.23 -3.36 -1.49
C SER A 431 -7.45 -3.52 -2.40
N PHE A 432 -8.50 -4.20 -1.90
CA PHE A 432 -9.79 -4.28 -2.60
C PHE A 432 -10.38 -2.90 -2.80
N TRP A 433 -10.51 -2.08 -1.74
CA TRP A 433 -11.04 -0.72 -1.84
C TRP A 433 -10.17 0.19 -2.71
N GLN A 434 -8.85 0.01 -2.66
CA GLN A 434 -7.94 0.76 -3.51
C GLN A 434 -8.19 0.50 -5.01
N SER A 435 -8.35 -0.76 -5.37
CA SER A 435 -8.51 -1.15 -6.77
C SER A 435 -9.96 -0.97 -7.24
N PHE A 436 -10.91 -1.59 -6.51
CA PHE A 436 -12.32 -1.60 -6.86
C PHE A 436 -12.97 -0.24 -6.64
N GLY A 437 -12.72 0.41 -5.50
CA GLY A 437 -13.32 1.71 -5.18
C GLY A 437 -12.93 2.81 -6.16
N LEU A 438 -11.64 2.89 -6.53
CA LEU A 438 -11.20 3.81 -7.57
C LEU A 438 -11.84 3.51 -8.92
N THR A 439 -11.89 2.24 -9.31
CA THR A 439 -12.36 1.82 -10.64
C THR A 439 -13.86 2.02 -10.80
N VAL A 440 -14.67 1.77 -9.76
CA VAL A 440 -16.10 2.12 -9.74
C VAL A 440 -16.29 3.62 -9.90
N PHE A 441 -15.54 4.43 -9.14
CA PHE A 441 -15.62 5.88 -9.21
C PHE A 441 -15.30 6.40 -10.61
N VAL A 442 -14.14 6.02 -11.16
CA VAL A 442 -13.70 6.46 -12.49
C VAL A 442 -14.62 5.93 -13.60
N GLY A 443 -15.11 4.70 -13.49
CA GLY A 443 -16.09 4.15 -14.44
C GLY A 443 -17.39 4.95 -14.47
N SER A 444 -17.89 5.37 -13.29
CA SER A 444 -19.09 6.21 -13.20
C SER A 444 -18.90 7.59 -13.83
N VAL A 445 -17.74 8.21 -13.61
CA VAL A 445 -17.36 9.50 -14.22
C VAL A 445 -17.17 9.37 -15.73
N GLY A 446 -16.59 8.25 -16.20
CA GLY A 446 -16.43 7.95 -17.63
C GLY A 446 -17.76 7.82 -18.35
N LEU A 447 -18.73 7.10 -17.77
CA LEU A 447 -20.07 6.94 -18.34
C LEU A 447 -20.81 8.29 -18.42
N GLU A 448 -20.74 9.10 -17.37
CA GLU A 448 -21.39 10.41 -17.30
C GLU A 448 -20.82 11.39 -18.35
N SER A 449 -19.49 11.40 -18.53
CA SER A 449 -18.81 12.34 -19.44
C SER A 449 -18.75 11.86 -20.89
N ALA A 450 -19.17 10.63 -21.19
CA ALA A 450 -18.98 10.00 -22.49
C ALA A 450 -19.57 10.80 -23.64
N GLN A 451 -20.81 11.26 -23.58
CA GLN A 451 -21.45 11.95 -24.71
C GLN A 451 -20.72 13.24 -25.13
N ALA A 452 -20.07 13.92 -24.17
CA ALA A 452 -19.32 15.13 -24.42
C ALA A 452 -17.86 14.86 -24.86
N PHE A 453 -17.40 13.62 -24.77
CA PHE A 453 -16.01 13.23 -25.01
C PHE A 453 -15.55 13.50 -26.45
N THR A 454 -16.38 13.17 -27.44
CA THR A 454 -16.03 13.33 -28.87
C THR A 454 -15.86 14.80 -29.26
N GLY A 455 -16.72 15.67 -28.72
CA GLY A 455 -16.61 17.12 -28.88
C GLY A 455 -15.37 17.68 -28.20
N ALA A 456 -15.09 17.22 -26.97
CA ALA A 456 -13.94 17.65 -26.20
C ALA A 456 -12.59 17.27 -26.84
N ILE A 457 -12.45 16.07 -27.43
CA ILE A 457 -11.23 15.71 -28.18
C ILE A 457 -10.98 16.68 -29.33
N LYS A 458 -12.04 16.99 -30.10
CA LYS A 458 -11.92 17.89 -31.26
C LYS A 458 -11.53 19.30 -30.84
N SER A 459 -12.00 19.78 -29.69
CA SER A 459 -11.70 21.12 -29.20
C SER A 459 -10.34 21.22 -28.49
N LEU A 460 -9.88 20.16 -27.84
CA LEU A 460 -8.61 20.16 -27.09
C LEU A 460 -7.36 20.09 -27.99
N GLY A 461 -7.48 19.49 -29.17
CA GLY A 461 -6.39 19.36 -30.15
C GLY A 461 -5.18 18.57 -29.64
N LEU A 462 -4.10 18.54 -30.43
CA LEU A 462 -2.84 17.87 -30.05
C LEU A 462 -2.02 18.67 -29.01
N GLY A 463 -2.30 19.97 -28.85
CA GLY A 463 -1.60 20.84 -27.91
C GLY A 463 -1.71 20.37 -26.46
N ILE A 464 -2.83 19.75 -26.08
CA ILE A 464 -3.04 19.21 -24.73
C ILE A 464 -2.06 18.09 -24.38
N LEU A 465 -1.66 17.29 -25.38
CA LEU A 465 -0.69 16.20 -25.20
C LEU A 465 0.70 16.76 -24.89
N LEU A 466 1.10 17.84 -25.58
CA LEU A 466 2.36 18.53 -25.31
C LEU A 466 2.36 19.17 -23.93
N ILE A 467 1.27 19.85 -23.55
CA ILE A 467 1.12 20.42 -22.21
C ILE A 467 1.22 19.31 -21.16
N GLY A 468 0.54 18.18 -21.36
CA GLY A 468 0.61 17.05 -20.44
C GLY A 468 2.01 16.44 -20.32
N ALA A 469 2.75 16.36 -21.42
CA ALA A 469 4.15 15.94 -21.41
C ALA A 469 5.05 16.89 -20.60
N ILE A 470 4.88 18.21 -20.77
CA ILE A 470 5.65 19.21 -20.02
C ILE A 470 5.30 19.16 -18.53
N VAL A 471 4.01 19.15 -18.20
CA VAL A 471 3.52 19.14 -16.81
C VAL A 471 3.90 17.85 -16.09
N SER A 472 4.02 16.72 -16.77
CA SER A 472 4.48 15.47 -16.17
C SER A 472 6.00 15.43 -15.95
N VAL A 473 6.80 15.88 -16.91
CA VAL A 473 8.27 15.72 -16.90
C VAL A 473 8.99 16.84 -16.13
N ALA A 474 8.62 18.10 -16.35
CA ALA A 474 9.37 19.23 -15.82
C ALA A 474 9.43 19.26 -14.28
N PRO A 475 8.35 18.98 -13.52
CA PRO A 475 8.42 19.00 -12.05
C PRO A 475 9.40 17.97 -11.50
N HIS A 476 9.46 16.78 -12.11
CA HIS A 476 10.42 15.74 -11.73
C HIS A 476 11.86 16.16 -12.02
N LEU A 477 12.13 16.74 -13.20
CA LEU A 477 13.47 17.22 -13.55
C LEU A 477 13.93 18.35 -12.63
N LEU A 478 13.09 19.36 -12.42
CA LEU A 478 13.41 20.49 -11.54
C LEU A 478 13.67 20.01 -10.11
N THR A 479 12.85 19.08 -9.62
CA THR A 479 13.00 18.53 -8.27
C THR A 479 14.21 17.60 -8.15
N LEU A 480 14.56 16.85 -9.21
CA LEU A 480 15.77 16.04 -9.26
C LEU A 480 17.01 16.93 -9.05
N LEU A 481 17.07 18.06 -9.76
CA LEU A 481 18.16 19.02 -9.62
C LEU A 481 18.17 19.67 -8.23
N PHE A 482 17.02 20.13 -7.74
CA PHE A 482 16.89 20.74 -6.42
C PHE A 482 17.27 19.76 -5.29
N GLY A 483 16.72 18.55 -5.32
CA GLY A 483 16.99 17.50 -4.33
C GLY A 483 18.46 17.09 -4.31
N ARG A 484 19.10 17.03 -5.49
CA ARG A 484 20.50 16.65 -5.62
C ARG A 484 21.46 17.76 -5.18
N PHE A 485 21.27 18.98 -5.67
CA PHE A 485 22.24 20.07 -5.53
C PHE A 485 21.95 21.03 -4.36
N VAL A 486 20.70 21.16 -3.93
CA VAL A 486 20.34 22.05 -2.82
C VAL A 486 20.17 21.25 -1.53
N LEU A 487 19.32 20.23 -1.54
CA LEU A 487 19.04 19.43 -0.34
C LEU A 487 20.07 18.32 -0.08
N HIS A 488 20.97 18.06 -1.04
CA HIS A 488 22.00 17.02 -0.95
C HIS A 488 21.43 15.65 -0.55
N VAL A 489 20.26 15.32 -1.08
CA VAL A 489 19.59 14.04 -0.82
C VAL A 489 20.40 12.93 -1.48
N GLU A 490 20.50 11.79 -0.78
CA GLU A 490 21.14 10.60 -1.31
C GLU A 490 20.41 10.15 -2.60
N PRO A 491 21.13 9.85 -3.69
CA PRO A 491 20.53 9.58 -5.01
C PRO A 491 19.41 8.52 -5.04
N LEU A 492 19.58 7.38 -4.37
CA LEU A 492 18.57 6.33 -4.37
C LEU A 492 17.31 6.74 -3.59
N ALA A 493 17.48 7.37 -2.43
CA ALA A 493 16.38 7.97 -1.67
C ALA A 493 15.67 9.09 -2.45
N LEU A 494 16.43 9.90 -3.22
CA LEU A 494 15.85 10.95 -4.07
C LEU A 494 14.97 10.37 -5.17
N LEU A 495 15.36 9.26 -5.80
CA LEU A 495 14.51 8.55 -6.76
C LEU A 495 13.21 8.06 -6.10
N GLY A 496 13.31 7.46 -4.92
CA GLY A 496 12.13 7.07 -4.14
C GLY A 496 11.22 8.26 -3.82
N ALA A 497 11.80 9.39 -3.39
CA ALA A 497 11.08 10.61 -3.09
C ALA A 497 10.41 11.23 -4.33
N LEU A 498 11.05 11.18 -5.51
CA LEU A 498 10.46 11.65 -6.76
C LEU A 498 9.28 10.78 -7.18
N CYS A 499 9.44 9.45 -7.14
CA CYS A 499 8.34 8.52 -7.38
C CYS A 499 7.17 8.77 -6.42
N GLY A 500 7.45 9.02 -5.13
CA GLY A 500 6.44 9.34 -4.14
C GLY A 500 5.74 10.67 -4.45
N SER A 501 6.51 11.74 -4.67
CA SER A 501 5.98 13.08 -4.93
C SER A 501 5.05 13.13 -6.14
N GLY A 502 5.41 12.43 -7.22
CA GLY A 502 4.59 12.29 -8.43
C GLY A 502 3.56 11.14 -8.38
N THR A 503 3.47 10.40 -7.27
CA THR A 503 2.58 9.24 -7.09
C THR A 503 2.77 8.10 -8.11
N VAL A 504 3.98 7.93 -8.63
CA VAL A 504 4.32 6.97 -9.70
C VAL A 504 4.75 5.62 -9.12
N ALA A 505 3.78 4.82 -8.67
CA ALA A 505 4.02 3.51 -8.05
C ALA A 505 4.72 2.49 -8.99
N ALA A 506 4.47 2.57 -10.30
CA ALA A 506 5.10 1.67 -11.27
C ALA A 506 6.63 1.87 -11.34
N ALA A 507 7.09 3.12 -11.46
CA ALA A 507 8.51 3.45 -11.45
C ALA A 507 9.17 3.07 -10.12
N MET A 508 8.44 3.24 -9.01
CA MET A 508 8.88 2.82 -7.69
C MET A 508 9.12 1.31 -7.60
N ASN A 509 8.19 0.50 -8.11
CA ASN A 509 8.32 -0.95 -8.10
C ASN A 509 9.51 -1.43 -8.94
N ASP A 510 9.66 -0.91 -10.16
CA ASP A 510 10.79 -1.24 -11.04
C ASP A 510 12.13 -0.88 -10.38
N LEU A 511 12.24 0.30 -9.77
CA LEU A 511 13.45 0.75 -9.08
C LEU A 511 13.74 -0.07 -7.82
N ALA A 512 12.71 -0.47 -7.07
CA ALA A 512 12.86 -1.32 -5.89
C ALA A 512 13.34 -2.72 -6.27
N GLU A 513 12.80 -3.29 -7.36
CA GLU A 513 13.25 -4.58 -7.88
C GLU A 513 14.72 -4.52 -8.33
N GLN A 514 15.11 -3.45 -9.04
CA GLN A 514 16.51 -3.22 -9.43
C GLN A 514 17.44 -3.03 -8.23
N ALA A 515 16.97 -2.42 -7.15
CA ALA A 515 17.74 -2.19 -5.93
C ALA A 515 17.92 -3.45 -5.05
N GLY A 516 17.30 -4.57 -5.43
CA GLY A 516 17.29 -5.81 -4.64
C GLY A 516 16.38 -5.76 -3.41
N LEU A 517 16.25 -6.87 -2.69
CA LEU A 517 15.32 -6.98 -1.55
C LEU A 517 15.56 -5.91 -0.47
N GLU A 518 16.80 -5.75 -0.04
CA GLU A 518 17.16 -4.82 1.04
C GLU A 518 17.20 -3.36 0.57
N GLY A 519 17.80 -3.12 -0.59
CA GLY A 519 17.84 -1.79 -1.21
C GLY A 519 16.44 -1.30 -1.60
N GLY A 520 15.56 -2.22 -2.02
CA GLY A 520 14.14 -2.00 -2.29
C GLY A 520 13.39 -1.47 -1.06
N ALA A 521 13.63 -2.06 0.11
CA ALA A 521 13.06 -1.58 1.36
C ALA A 521 13.56 -0.16 1.72
N TYR A 522 14.85 0.11 1.49
CA TYR A 522 15.42 1.45 1.69
C TYR A 522 14.74 2.50 0.79
N ILE A 523 14.66 2.27 -0.53
CA ILE A 523 14.01 3.23 -1.43
C ILE A 523 12.51 3.39 -1.11
N ALA A 524 11.82 2.33 -0.68
CA ALA A 524 10.41 2.39 -0.30
C ALA A 524 10.16 3.27 0.94
N SER A 525 11.12 3.29 1.87
CA SER A 525 11.06 4.18 3.02
C SER A 525 11.22 5.67 2.61
N ALA A 526 11.96 5.99 1.55
CA ALA A 526 12.02 7.37 1.04
C ALA A 526 10.74 7.77 0.27
N PHE A 527 10.13 6.82 -0.44
CA PHE A 527 8.89 6.99 -1.19
C PHE A 527 7.70 7.38 -0.31
N THR A 528 7.54 6.71 0.82
CA THR A 528 6.34 6.78 1.68
C THR A 528 5.95 8.20 2.12
N PRO A 529 6.83 9.02 2.75
CA PRO A 529 6.48 10.37 3.16
C PRO A 529 6.24 11.30 1.96
N ALA A 530 7.00 11.10 0.89
CA ALA A 530 6.82 11.87 -0.33
C ALA A 530 5.47 11.57 -1.01
N PHE A 531 5.05 10.31 -0.98
CA PHE A 531 3.76 9.86 -1.50
C PHE A 531 2.58 10.47 -0.76
N VAL A 532 2.64 10.59 0.57
CA VAL A 532 1.58 11.26 1.35
C VAL A 532 1.43 12.72 0.92
N VAL A 533 2.54 13.44 0.83
CA VAL A 533 2.56 14.87 0.43
C VAL A 533 2.10 15.03 -1.01
N GLY A 534 2.63 14.23 -1.93
CA GLY A 534 2.23 14.23 -3.34
C GLY A 534 0.75 13.92 -3.52
N ASN A 535 0.24 12.90 -2.84
CA ASN A 535 -1.16 12.49 -2.98
C ASN A 535 -2.14 13.57 -2.49
N ILE A 536 -1.89 14.13 -1.30
CA ILE A 536 -2.68 15.26 -0.76
C ILE A 536 -2.53 16.49 -1.67
N GLY A 537 -1.29 16.87 -1.99
CA GLY A 537 -1.00 18.09 -2.73
C GLY A 537 -1.59 18.09 -4.13
N ILE A 538 -1.36 17.04 -4.92
CA ILE A 538 -1.88 16.96 -6.29
C ILE A 538 -3.42 16.93 -6.28
N THR A 539 -4.03 16.23 -5.32
CA THR A 539 -5.49 16.20 -5.15
C THR A 539 -6.08 17.59 -4.92
N LEU A 540 -5.35 18.48 -4.23
CA LEU A 540 -5.75 19.87 -3.98
C LEU A 540 -5.38 20.83 -5.12
N LEU A 541 -4.39 20.51 -5.96
CA LEU A 541 -4.01 21.32 -7.12
C LEU A 541 -5.16 21.48 -8.11
N GLY A 542 -5.95 20.43 -8.33
CA GLY A 542 -7.11 20.48 -9.24
C GLY A 542 -8.13 21.56 -8.85
N PRO A 543 -8.75 21.48 -7.65
CA PRO A 543 -9.61 22.54 -7.10
C PRO A 543 -8.97 23.93 -7.13
N LEU A 544 -7.68 24.02 -6.83
CA LEU A 544 -6.95 25.29 -6.85
C LEU A 544 -6.91 25.89 -8.26
N PHE A 545 -6.60 25.10 -9.29
CA PHE A 545 -6.65 25.58 -10.68
C PHE A 545 -8.07 25.90 -11.13
N VAL A 546 -9.08 25.15 -10.68
CA VAL A 546 -10.48 25.51 -10.93
C VAL A 546 -10.79 26.90 -10.36
N ALA A 547 -10.36 27.21 -9.13
CA ALA A 547 -10.61 28.49 -8.47
C ALA A 547 -9.78 29.67 -9.04
N VAL A 548 -8.57 29.40 -9.55
CA VAL A 548 -7.66 30.44 -10.08
C VAL A 548 -7.96 30.77 -11.55
N LEU A 549 -8.52 29.84 -12.32
CA LEU A 549 -8.81 29.99 -13.75
C LEU A 549 -10.29 30.26 -14.06
N SER A 550 -11.14 30.33 -13.02
CA SER A 550 -12.54 30.75 -13.13
C SER A 550 -12.68 32.24 -12.86
#